data_AF-A0A9P3CJ66-F1
#
_entry.id   AF-A0A9P3CJ66-F1
#
_cell.length_a   1.000
_cell.length_b   1.000
_cell.length_c   1.000
_cell.angle_alpha   90.00
_cell.angle_beta   90.00
_cell.angle_gamma   90.00
#
_symmetry.space_group_name_H-M   'P 1'
#
loop_
_entity.id
_entity.type
_entity.pdbx_description
1 polymer ?
#
loop_
_entity_poly.entity_id
_entity_poly.type
_entity_poly.pdbx_seq_one_letter_code
_entity_poly.pdbx_strand_id
1 'polypeptide(L)'
;MSDTSAFERSSNASAPHTRQGCDCRTIQPSRHAISKIVEGGGVPILGISTGDTDKLDLYEKKYDGKTAYVAFVPADQHAVCSPDYNTITTCQLMGIAMTLGKIYVHEIRAELCFWLAGLCVPAGQSRSEPNMAEIQRNAYRVLHIG
;
A
#
# COMPACT_ATOMS: atom_id res chain seq x y z
N MET A 1 14.97 -16.23 43.55
CA MET A 1 15.96 -16.66 42.56
C MET A 1 15.14 -17.23 41.40
N SER A 2 14.59 -16.37 40.54
CA SER A 2 15.26 -15.84 39.31
C SER A 2 15.61 -17.03 38.41
N ASP A 3 14.95 -17.26 37.28
CA ASP A 3 14.94 -16.33 36.16
C ASP A 3 13.64 -16.26 35.36
N THR A 4 13.29 -15.01 35.07
CA THR A 4 12.36 -14.58 34.02
C THR A 4 13.23 -14.14 32.85
N SER A 5 13.23 -14.86 31.73
CA SER A 5 13.75 -14.36 30.44
C SER A 5 13.07 -15.15 29.32
N ALA A 6 12.04 -14.57 28.72
CA ALA A 6 12.18 -13.91 27.42
C ALA A 6 12.44 -14.92 26.29
N PHE A 7 11.36 -15.55 25.82
CA PHE A 7 11.26 -15.86 24.40
C PHE A 7 10.17 -14.96 23.82
N GLU A 8 10.63 -14.18 22.85
CA GLU A 8 10.00 -13.01 22.29
C GLU A 8 8.63 -13.35 21.69
N ARG A 9 7.59 -12.70 22.21
CA ARG A 9 6.38 -12.45 21.43
C ARG A 9 6.73 -11.40 20.37
N SER A 10 7.32 -11.84 19.26
CA SER A 10 7.48 -11.01 18.06
C SER A 10 6.93 -11.74 16.85
N SER A 11 5.63 -11.98 16.85
CA SER A 11 4.88 -12.24 15.61
C SER A 11 3.99 -11.02 15.31
N ASN A 12 4.60 -9.83 15.26
CA ASN A 12 3.93 -8.70 14.63
C ASN A 12 3.85 -9.00 13.15
N ALA A 13 2.65 -9.04 12.56
CA ALA A 13 2.18 -8.09 11.56
C ALA A 13 3.15 -7.56 10.46
N SER A 14 4.28 -8.21 10.19
CA SER A 14 5.40 -7.60 9.49
C SER A 14 5.26 -7.82 7.99
N ALA A 15 4.94 -6.75 7.28
CA ALA A 15 5.14 -6.69 5.84
C ALA A 15 6.58 -7.08 5.47
N PRO A 16 6.81 -7.67 4.28
CA PRO A 16 8.12 -8.14 3.88
C PRO A 16 9.08 -6.97 3.63
N HIS A 17 10.38 -7.27 3.74
CA HIS A 17 11.45 -6.36 3.33
C HIS A 17 12.06 -6.81 2.01
N THR A 18 12.61 -5.87 1.25
CA THR A 18 13.28 -6.15 -0.03
C THR A 18 14.67 -6.77 0.13
N ARG A 19 15.26 -6.74 1.34
CA ARG A 19 16.62 -7.21 1.63
C ARG A 19 16.67 -7.92 2.98
N GLN A 20 17.48 -8.97 3.07
CA GLN A 20 17.76 -9.65 4.32
C GLN A 20 18.47 -8.71 5.31
N GLY A 21 18.04 -8.72 6.57
CA GLY A 21 18.61 -7.86 7.62
C GLY A 21 18.17 -6.39 7.55
N CYS A 22 17.22 -6.03 6.68
CA CYS A 22 16.59 -4.71 6.69
C CYS A 22 15.58 -4.61 7.84
N ASP A 23 15.65 -3.53 8.60
CA ASP A 23 14.81 -3.22 9.77
C ASP A 23 14.04 -1.90 9.60
N CYS A 24 13.86 -1.46 8.35
CA CYS A 24 13.21 -0.19 8.06
C CYS A 24 11.76 -0.15 8.61
N ARG A 25 11.30 1.05 8.95
CA ARG A 25 9.94 1.33 9.45
C ARG A 25 8.85 0.64 8.62
N THR A 26 7.84 0.13 9.32
CA THR A 26 6.54 -0.26 8.77
C THR A 26 5.61 0.94 8.70
N ILE A 27 4.90 1.08 7.58
CA ILE A 27 3.99 2.16 7.24
C ILE A 27 2.59 1.56 7.09
N GLN A 28 1.57 2.29 7.52
CA GLN A 28 0.18 1.86 7.45
C GLN A 28 -0.68 3.07 7.05
N PRO A 29 -1.57 2.96 6.06
CA PRO A 29 -2.58 3.96 5.86
C PRO A 29 -3.59 3.96 7.02
N SER A 30 -4.30 5.07 7.18
CA SER A 30 -5.42 5.21 8.09
C SER A 30 -6.50 4.18 7.77
N ARG A 31 -6.56 3.12 8.59
CA ARG A 31 -7.61 2.09 8.50
C ARG A 31 -9.01 2.69 8.51
N HIS A 32 -9.24 3.68 9.37
CA HIS A 32 -10.53 4.34 9.45
C HIS A 32 -10.90 5.06 8.15
N ALA A 33 -9.95 5.76 7.51
CA ALA A 33 -10.18 6.44 6.24
C ALA A 33 -10.45 5.44 5.10
N ILE A 34 -9.66 4.37 5.01
CA ILE A 34 -9.86 3.30 4.01
C ILE A 34 -11.24 2.66 4.18
N SER A 35 -11.59 2.24 5.40
CA SER A 35 -12.92 1.64 5.68
C SER A 35 -14.05 2.59 5.30
N LYS A 36 -13.98 3.86 5.69
CA LYS A 36 -15.01 4.85 5.36
C LYS A 36 -15.21 5.03 3.85
N ILE A 37 -14.12 5.01 3.07
CA ILE A 37 -14.21 5.12 1.61
C ILE A 37 -14.90 3.87 1.03
N VAL A 38 -14.49 2.68 1.48
CA VAL A 38 -15.02 1.40 0.98
C VAL A 38 -16.48 1.19 1.36
N GLU A 39 -16.84 1.45 2.62
CA GLU A 39 -18.22 1.39 3.13
C GLU A 39 -19.15 2.37 2.39
N GLY A 40 -18.60 3.51 1.95
CA GLY A 40 -19.29 4.47 1.09
C GLY A 40 -19.30 4.09 -0.40
N GLY A 41 -18.96 2.86 -0.75
CA GLY A 41 -18.92 2.34 -2.13
C GLY A 41 -17.82 2.95 -3.00
N GLY A 42 -16.81 3.59 -2.41
CA GLY A 42 -15.70 4.21 -3.13
C GLY A 42 -14.48 3.30 -3.27
N VAL A 43 -13.60 3.69 -4.20
CA VAL A 43 -12.27 3.08 -4.34
C VAL A 43 -11.26 3.97 -3.62
N PRO A 44 -10.58 3.49 -2.56
CA PRO A 44 -9.50 4.22 -1.93
C PRO A 44 -8.22 4.08 -2.76
N ILE A 45 -7.59 5.19 -3.09
CA ILE A 45 -6.25 5.28 -3.68
C ILE A 45 -5.31 5.94 -2.68
N LEU A 46 -4.02 5.63 -2.79
CA LEU A 46 -2.99 6.11 -1.89
C LEU A 46 -2.01 7.00 -2.63
N GLY A 47 -1.69 8.15 -2.05
CA GLY A 47 -0.53 8.93 -2.44
C GLY A 47 0.63 8.71 -1.48
N ILE A 48 1.83 9.08 -1.93
CA ILE A 48 3.06 8.99 -1.14
C ILE A 48 3.49 10.42 -0.81
N SER A 49 3.62 10.73 0.48
CA SER A 49 4.14 12.01 0.94
C SER A 49 5.56 11.84 1.48
N THR A 50 6.36 12.88 1.28
CA THR A 50 7.62 13.11 2.01
C THR A 50 7.36 14.38 2.80
N GLY A 51 6.90 14.25 4.04
CA GLY A 51 6.66 15.44 4.88
C GLY A 51 7.96 16.20 5.19
N ASP A 52 7.93 17.09 6.18
CA ASP A 52 9.08 17.91 6.61
C ASP A 52 10.28 17.12 7.19
N THR A 53 10.23 15.79 7.18
CA THR A 53 11.21 14.90 7.84
C THR A 53 11.91 13.92 6.89
N ASP A 54 11.78 14.09 5.57
CA ASP A 54 12.28 13.15 4.53
C ASP A 54 11.76 11.70 4.67
N LYS A 55 10.81 11.47 5.58
CA LYS A 55 10.20 10.17 5.81
C LYS A 55 9.03 9.98 4.85
N LEU A 56 9.01 8.84 4.17
CA LEU A 56 7.90 8.42 3.34
C LEU A 56 6.68 8.11 4.21
N ASP A 57 5.54 8.64 3.84
CA ASP A 57 4.24 8.30 4.42
C ASP A 57 3.16 8.10 3.35
N LEU A 58 2.00 7.62 3.79
CA LEU A 58 0.83 7.42 2.96
C LEU A 58 -0.25 8.42 3.34
N TYR A 59 -1.00 8.87 2.32
CA TYR A 59 -2.28 9.55 2.54
C TYR A 59 -3.35 8.92 1.65
N GLU A 60 -4.58 8.87 2.17
CA GLU A 60 -5.71 8.25 1.50
C GLU A 60 -6.56 9.27 0.76
N LYS A 61 -7.04 8.87 -0.41
CA LYS A 61 -8.02 9.64 -1.17
C LYS A 61 -9.06 8.70 -1.77
N LYS A 62 -10.32 9.15 -1.83
CA LYS A 62 -11.34 8.46 -2.64
C LYS A 62 -11.09 8.79 -4.11
N TYR A 63 -11.04 7.78 -4.98
CA TYR A 63 -10.97 8.00 -6.42
C TYR A 63 -12.17 8.84 -6.88
N ASP A 64 -11.87 9.95 -7.57
CA ASP A 64 -12.83 10.98 -7.99
C ASP A 64 -13.19 10.89 -9.49
N GLY A 65 -12.74 9.84 -10.18
CA GLY A 65 -12.92 9.67 -11.62
C GLY A 65 -11.88 10.42 -12.48
N LYS A 66 -10.95 11.16 -11.87
CA LYS A 66 -10.00 12.02 -12.60
C LYS A 66 -8.55 11.83 -12.15
N THR A 67 -8.33 11.55 -10.87
CA THR A 67 -6.99 11.37 -10.30
C THR A 67 -6.33 10.15 -10.92
N ALA A 68 -5.22 10.35 -11.62
CA ALA A 68 -4.45 9.25 -12.18
C ALA A 68 -3.88 8.37 -11.06
N TYR A 69 -4.04 7.07 -11.21
CA TYR A 69 -3.40 6.11 -10.30
C TYR A 69 -2.93 4.86 -11.04
N VAL A 70 -1.89 4.24 -10.50
CA VAL A 70 -1.39 2.94 -10.96
C VAL A 70 -1.94 1.83 -10.06
N ALA A 71 -2.55 0.81 -10.66
CA ALA A 71 -2.95 -0.39 -9.93
C ALA A 71 -1.81 -1.41 -9.92
N PHE A 72 -1.26 -1.69 -8.75
CA PHE A 72 -0.26 -2.73 -8.55
C PHE A 72 -0.95 -4.06 -8.20
N VAL A 73 -0.68 -5.08 -9.00
CA VAL A 73 -1.28 -6.41 -8.90
C VAL A 73 -0.17 -7.43 -8.67
N PRO A 74 0.25 -7.65 -7.41
CA PRO A 74 1.24 -8.66 -7.13
C PRO A 74 0.71 -10.07 -7.36
N ALA A 75 1.60 -10.99 -7.78
CA ALA A 75 1.28 -12.42 -7.83
C ALA A 75 0.96 -12.98 -6.43
N ASP A 76 1.67 -12.49 -5.42
CA ASP A 76 1.40 -12.71 -4.00
C ASP A 76 1.44 -11.37 -3.25
N GLN A 77 0.32 -10.97 -2.65
CA GLN A 77 0.24 -9.72 -1.88
C GLN A 77 1.19 -9.73 -0.67
N HIS A 78 1.42 -10.90 -0.06
CA HIS A 78 2.31 -11.06 1.08
C HIS A 78 3.79 -10.89 0.71
N ALA A 79 4.14 -10.90 -0.58
CA ALA A 79 5.48 -10.60 -1.07
C ALA A 79 5.80 -9.09 -1.13
N VAL A 80 4.78 -8.24 -1.03
CA VAL A 80 4.95 -6.76 -1.12
C VAL A 80 4.49 -6.04 0.15
N CYS A 81 3.44 -6.51 0.78
CA CYS A 81 2.81 -5.87 1.93
C CYS A 81 2.26 -6.91 2.90
N SER A 82 1.64 -6.49 4.00
CA SER A 82 0.86 -7.36 4.87
C SER A 82 -0.63 -7.03 4.75
N PRO A 83 -1.39 -7.79 3.94
CA PRO A 83 -2.82 -7.57 3.76
C PRO A 83 -3.63 -7.64 5.06
N ASP A 84 -3.26 -8.53 5.97
CA ASP A 84 -3.94 -8.73 7.26
C ASP A 84 -3.81 -7.52 8.19
N TYR A 85 -2.83 -6.66 7.94
CA TYR A 85 -2.56 -5.48 8.75
C TYR A 85 -2.71 -4.17 7.98
N ASN A 86 -2.85 -4.24 6.66
CA ASN A 86 -2.71 -3.12 5.74
C ASN A 86 -1.38 -2.39 5.90
N THR A 87 -0.29 -3.10 6.10
CA THR A 87 1.03 -2.50 6.33
C THR A 87 1.99 -2.76 5.16
N ILE A 88 2.95 -1.86 4.98
CA ILE A 88 4.05 -1.99 4.01
C ILE A 88 5.35 -1.50 4.65
N THR A 89 6.49 -2.09 4.31
CA THR A 89 7.78 -1.58 4.80
C THR A 89 8.26 -0.39 3.96
N THR A 90 9.07 0.48 4.55
CA THR A 90 9.62 1.65 3.85
C THR A 90 10.35 1.25 2.57
N CYS A 91 11.14 0.18 2.59
CA CYS A 91 11.89 -0.30 1.42
C CYS A 91 10.99 -0.78 0.27
N GLN A 92 9.87 -1.45 0.58
CA GLN A 92 8.87 -1.83 -0.42
C GLN A 92 8.15 -0.59 -0.99
N LEU A 93 7.78 0.35 -0.12
CA LEU A 93 7.15 1.60 -0.54
C LEU A 93 8.08 2.44 -1.44
N MET A 94 9.39 2.44 -1.17
CA MET A 94 10.38 3.06 -2.06
C MET A 94 10.37 2.45 -3.45
N GLY A 95 10.22 1.12 -3.57
CA GLY A 95 10.08 0.43 -4.87
C GLY A 95 8.88 0.95 -5.67
N ILE A 96 7.74 1.09 -5.00
CA ILE A 96 6.53 1.69 -5.58
C ILE A 96 6.80 3.14 -5.97
N ALA A 97 7.35 3.96 -5.06
CA ALA A 97 7.64 5.38 -5.29
C ALA A 97 8.56 5.60 -6.51
N MET A 98 9.63 4.80 -6.64
CA MET A 98 10.54 4.86 -7.80
C MET A 98 9.82 4.54 -9.10
N THR A 99 8.91 3.57 -9.08
CA THR A 99 8.11 3.21 -10.26
C THR A 99 7.14 4.33 -10.65
N LEU A 100 6.43 4.90 -9.68
CA LEU A 100 5.55 6.04 -9.89
C LEU A 100 6.32 7.26 -10.40
N GLY A 101 7.50 7.54 -9.83
CA GLY A 101 8.36 8.65 -10.24
C GLY A 101 8.78 8.57 -11.71
N LYS A 102 9.12 7.37 -12.21
CA LYS A 102 9.43 7.16 -13.63
C LYS A 102 8.22 7.51 -14.52
N ILE A 103 7.03 7.04 -14.18
CA ILE A 103 5.80 7.33 -14.93
C ILE A 103 5.49 8.83 -14.89
N TYR A 104 5.62 9.45 -13.72
CA TYR A 104 5.39 10.88 -13.53
C TYR A 104 6.28 11.73 -14.47
N VAL A 105 7.59 11.47 -14.47
CA VAL A 105 8.58 12.25 -15.23
C VAL A 105 8.35 12.12 -16.74
N HIS A 106 7.98 10.93 -17.21
CA HIS A 106 7.90 10.64 -18.64
C HIS A 106 6.52 10.88 -19.26
N GLU A 107 5.43 10.89 -18.46
CA GLU A 107 4.08 10.75 -19.02
C GLU A 107 3.08 11.78 -18.50
N ILE A 108 2.77 11.81 -17.20
CA ILE A 108 1.57 12.52 -16.69
C ILE A 108 1.85 13.93 -16.14
N ARG A 109 3.04 14.20 -15.57
CA ARG A 109 3.39 15.48 -14.90
C ARG A 109 2.32 16.04 -13.94
N ALA A 110 1.49 15.19 -13.36
CA ALA A 110 0.46 15.52 -12.37
C ALA A 110 0.52 14.52 -11.19
N GLU A 111 -0.19 14.81 -10.09
CA GLU A 111 -0.28 13.90 -8.94
C GLU A 111 -0.60 12.46 -9.39
N LEU A 112 0.26 11.51 -9.00
CA LEU A 112 0.11 10.10 -9.36
C LEU A 112 -0.01 9.27 -8.10
N CYS A 113 -1.23 8.77 -7.85
CA CYS A 113 -1.52 7.86 -6.76
C CYS A 113 -1.27 6.41 -7.17
N PHE A 114 -1.50 5.49 -6.24
CA PHE A 114 -1.52 4.08 -6.54
C PHE A 114 -2.64 3.36 -5.80
N TRP A 115 -2.92 2.16 -6.28
CA TRP A 115 -3.83 1.22 -5.66
C TRP A 115 -3.11 -0.12 -5.48
N LEU A 116 -3.14 -0.67 -4.26
CA LEU A 116 -2.59 -1.99 -3.93
C LEU A 116 -3.56 -2.71 -2.99
N ALA A 117 -4.00 -3.92 -3.34
CA ALA A 117 -5.05 -4.63 -2.60
C ALA A 117 -4.75 -4.76 -1.11
N GLY A 118 -3.54 -5.19 -0.77
CA GLY A 118 -3.16 -5.37 0.61
C GLY A 118 -3.09 -4.08 1.44
N LEU A 119 -3.20 -2.88 0.85
CA LEU A 119 -3.26 -1.60 1.58
C LEU A 119 -4.61 -0.88 1.45
N CYS A 120 -5.32 -1.10 0.34
CA CYS A 120 -6.55 -0.40 -0.03
C CYS A 120 -7.82 -1.22 0.24
N VAL A 121 -7.70 -2.40 0.83
CA VAL A 121 -8.82 -3.26 1.25
C VAL A 121 -8.75 -3.43 2.75
N PRO A 122 -9.79 -3.05 3.52
CA PRO A 122 -9.77 -3.24 4.96
C PRO A 122 -9.42 -4.69 5.31
N ALA A 123 -8.43 -4.87 6.17
CA ALA A 123 -8.01 -6.18 6.65
C ALA A 123 -9.21 -7.01 7.14
N GLY A 124 -9.23 -8.31 6.81
CA GLY A 124 -10.32 -9.22 7.14
C GLY A 124 -11.55 -9.13 6.23
N GLN A 125 -11.56 -8.23 5.23
CA GLN A 125 -12.57 -8.23 4.18
C GLN A 125 -12.04 -8.91 2.92
N SER A 126 -12.76 -9.92 2.43
CA SER A 126 -12.58 -10.44 1.07
C SER A 126 -13.27 -9.51 0.08
N ARG A 127 -12.56 -9.14 -1.01
CA ARG A 127 -13.18 -8.37 -2.08
C ARG A 127 -14.09 -9.26 -2.92
N SER A 128 -15.24 -8.72 -3.31
CA SER A 128 -15.99 -9.26 -4.42
C SER A 128 -15.22 -8.99 -5.73
N GLU A 129 -15.07 -10.02 -6.58
CA GLU A 129 -14.41 -9.92 -7.90
C GLU A 129 -14.87 -8.75 -8.80
N PRO A 130 -16.15 -8.30 -8.80
CA PRO A 130 -16.60 -7.19 -9.64
C PRO A 130 -15.83 -5.89 -9.41
N ASN A 131 -15.33 -5.65 -8.19
CA ASN A 131 -14.63 -4.41 -7.82
C ASN A 131 -13.19 -4.38 -8.39
N MET A 132 -12.54 -5.53 -8.54
CA MET A 132 -11.18 -5.60 -9.08
C MET A 132 -11.12 -5.22 -10.57
N ALA A 133 -12.09 -5.67 -11.36
CA ALA A 133 -12.16 -5.35 -12.78
C ALA A 133 -12.42 -3.86 -13.01
N GLU A 134 -13.25 -3.22 -12.18
CA GLU A 134 -13.49 -1.78 -12.23
C GLU A 134 -12.23 -0.98 -11.90
N ILE A 135 -11.51 -1.38 -10.84
CA ILE A 135 -10.26 -0.73 -10.44
C ILE A 135 -9.20 -0.84 -11.54
N GLN A 136 -9.00 -2.02 -12.10
CA GLN A 136 -8.03 -2.17 -13.19
C GLN A 136 -8.42 -1.36 -14.43
N ARG A 137 -9.72 -1.28 -14.76
CA ARG A 137 -10.23 -0.50 -15.90
C ARG A 137 -10.06 1.01 -15.71
N ASN A 138 -10.25 1.50 -14.50
CA ASN A 138 -10.16 2.92 -14.17
C ASN A 138 -8.72 3.38 -13.89
N ALA A 139 -7.79 2.45 -13.66
CA ALA A 139 -6.40 2.77 -13.44
C ALA A 139 -5.77 3.36 -14.72
N TYR A 140 -4.89 4.34 -14.54
CA TYR A 140 -4.07 4.85 -15.64
C TYR A 140 -3.19 3.76 -16.23
N ARG A 141 -2.65 2.90 -15.36
CA ARG A 141 -1.86 1.73 -15.73
C ARG A 141 -2.06 0.63 -14.71
N VAL A 142 -2.09 -0.62 -15.18
CA VAL A 142 -2.04 -1.82 -14.34
C VAL A 142 -0.65 -2.42 -14.46
N LEU A 143 0.02 -2.63 -13.32
CA LEU A 143 1.34 -3.24 -13.25
C LEU A 143 1.26 -4.54 -12.45
N HIS A 144 1.57 -5.65 -13.11
CA HIS A 144 1.78 -6.92 -12.45
C HIS A 144 3.20 -6.95 -11.87
N ILE A 145 3.31 -7.23 -10.57
CA ILE A 145 4.59 -7.22 -9.85
C ILE A 145 4.82 -8.57 -9.16
N GLY A 146 6.06 -9.05 -9.13
CA GLY A 146 6.38 -10.40 -8.68
C GLY A 146 7.60 -10.93 -9.40
#